data_AF-A0A2W6ALW4-F1
#
_entry.id   AF-A0A2W6ALW4-F1
#
_cell.length_a   1.000
_cell.length_b   1.000
_cell.length_c   1.000
_cell.angle_alpha   90.00
_cell.angle_beta   90.00
_cell.angle_gamma   90.00
#
_symmetry.space_group_name_H-M   'P 1'
#
loop_
_entity.id
_entity.type
_entity.pdbx_description
1 polymer ?
#
loop_
_entity_poly.entity_id
_entity_poly.type
_entity_poly.pdbx_seq_one_letter_code
_entity_poly.pdbx_strand_id
1 'polypeptide(L)'
;MQTLSAQTRPRFEGATPIPAGDTLFESLRSALVRFSRLVQSLEAESHTGYLSLLTDQAQGLVFFRDGRRVEAVYEGGVVSRGKAALEAIAQDVEAGRGMLDAVMLPGVLVDVLPGLWLGRPLYQELRASWVDVNGLLRFLHQRGTRGSLLVRSSTAIGVILLLGSDDVWAYTSKRTDPVHGAELVAELCADPMASIEVRSAALLPGSEDGIASLRLELTPLPE
;
A
#
# COMPACT_ATOMS: atom_id res chain seq x y z
N MET A 1 19.02 23.04 -27.59
CA MET A 1 17.92 22.09 -27.36
C MET A 1 18.28 21.24 -26.16
N GLN A 2 17.70 21.51 -24.99
CA GLN A 2 17.94 20.72 -23.78
C GLN A 2 17.03 19.48 -23.84
N THR A 3 17.64 18.31 -23.88
CA THR A 3 16.98 17.01 -23.71
C THR A 3 16.50 16.89 -22.27
N LEU A 4 15.17 16.79 -22.08
CA LEU A 4 14.56 16.41 -20.82
C LEU A 4 15.08 15.02 -20.41
N SER A 5 15.97 14.98 -19.41
CA SER A 5 16.44 13.74 -18.82
C SER A 5 15.26 12.92 -18.31
N ALA A 6 15.13 11.68 -18.79
CA ALA A 6 14.32 10.66 -18.14
C ALA A 6 14.82 10.54 -16.69
N GLN A 7 13.99 10.97 -15.74
CA GLN A 7 14.38 11.06 -14.33
C GLN A 7 14.30 9.67 -13.69
N THR A 8 15.37 9.31 -12.99
CA THR A 8 15.44 8.08 -12.21
C THR A 8 14.47 8.14 -11.04
N ARG A 9 13.46 7.27 -11.03
CA ARG A 9 12.55 7.11 -9.90
C ARG A 9 13.37 6.71 -8.65
N PRO A 10 13.16 7.37 -7.49
CA PRO A 10 13.83 6.99 -6.26
C PRO A 10 13.59 5.52 -5.93
N ARG A 11 14.59 4.85 -5.35
CA ARG A 11 14.51 3.44 -4.95
C ARG A 11 14.64 3.35 -3.43
N PHE A 12 13.53 3.08 -2.76
CA PHE A 12 13.54 2.70 -1.35
C PHE A 12 13.82 1.20 -1.26
N GLU A 13 15.05 0.81 -0.87
CA GLU A 13 15.45 -0.59 -0.77
C GLU A 13 14.63 -1.31 0.30
N GLY A 14 14.03 -2.45 -0.07
CA GLY A 14 13.15 -3.21 0.84
C GLY A 14 11.71 -2.70 0.92
N ALA A 15 11.32 -1.71 0.10
CA ALA A 15 9.95 -1.23 0.03
C ALA A 15 8.96 -2.37 -0.20
N THR A 16 7.87 -2.34 0.56
CA THR A 16 6.76 -3.27 0.33
C THR A 16 6.12 -2.94 -1.03
N PRO A 17 6.00 -3.92 -1.95
CA PRO A 17 5.44 -3.64 -3.26
C PRO A 17 3.97 -3.20 -3.12
N ILE A 18 3.59 -2.20 -3.93
CA ILE A 18 2.23 -1.71 -4.07
C ILE A 18 1.65 -2.19 -5.41
N PRO A 19 0.37 -2.56 -5.45
CA PRO A 19 -0.26 -2.98 -6.70
C PRO A 19 -0.41 -1.77 -7.62
N ALA A 20 -0.17 -1.98 -8.91
CA ALA A 20 -0.48 -1.00 -9.93
C ALA A 20 -1.99 -0.91 -10.16
N GLY A 21 -2.42 0.21 -10.74
CA GLY A 21 -3.80 0.49 -11.11
C GLY A 21 -3.86 1.59 -12.16
N ASP A 22 -5.04 2.16 -12.37
CA ASP A 22 -5.20 3.24 -13.33
C ASP A 22 -4.62 4.53 -12.74
N THR A 23 -3.50 4.99 -13.30
CA THR A 23 -2.83 6.19 -12.81
C THR A 23 -3.57 7.45 -13.25
N LEU A 24 -4.09 8.22 -12.29
CA LEU A 24 -4.67 9.54 -12.55
C LEU A 24 -3.58 10.60 -12.71
N PHE A 25 -2.54 10.51 -11.88
CA PHE A 25 -1.39 11.39 -11.95
C PHE A 25 -0.12 10.57 -11.71
N GLU A 26 0.83 10.67 -12.63
CA GLU A 26 2.11 9.96 -12.57
C GLU A 26 3.27 10.94 -12.40
N SER A 27 4.21 10.60 -11.53
CA SER A 27 5.49 11.30 -11.35
C SER A 27 5.34 12.80 -11.09
N LEU A 28 4.35 13.18 -10.27
CA LEU A 28 4.21 14.56 -9.84
C LEU A 28 5.38 14.89 -8.90
N ARG A 29 6.19 15.87 -9.28
CA ARG A 29 7.24 16.37 -8.40
C ARG A 29 6.60 17.00 -7.17
N SER A 30 6.94 16.50 -5.99
CA SER A 30 6.36 16.98 -4.75
C SER A 30 6.57 18.48 -4.53
N ALA A 31 7.71 19.03 -4.97
CA ALA A 31 8.02 20.46 -4.93
C ALA A 31 7.01 21.37 -5.68
N LEU A 32 6.22 20.82 -6.59
CA LEU A 32 5.23 21.56 -7.38
C LEU A 32 3.79 21.31 -6.91
N VAL A 33 3.59 20.37 -5.99
CA VAL A 33 2.26 19.94 -5.54
C VAL A 33 1.94 20.57 -4.20
N ARG A 34 0.81 21.29 -4.14
CA ARG A 34 0.21 21.65 -2.85
C ARG A 34 -0.54 20.43 -2.31
N PHE A 35 0.10 19.69 -1.43
CA PHE A 35 -0.43 18.44 -0.87
C PHE A 35 -1.87 18.57 -0.36
N SER A 36 -2.16 19.61 0.43
CA SER A 36 -3.49 19.88 0.97
C SER A 36 -4.56 20.08 -0.11
N ARG A 37 -4.21 20.74 -1.23
CA ARG A 37 -5.11 20.93 -2.37
C ARG A 37 -5.34 19.63 -3.13
N LEU A 38 -4.28 18.84 -3.35
CA LEU A 38 -4.39 17.55 -4.03
C LEU A 38 -5.32 16.61 -3.25
N VAL A 39 -5.13 16.52 -1.94
CA VAL A 39 -5.99 15.70 -1.07
C VAL A 39 -7.44 16.17 -1.13
N GLN A 40 -7.69 17.49 -1.05
CA GLN A 40 -9.05 18.05 -1.16
C GLN A 40 -9.70 17.75 -2.52
N SER A 41 -8.94 17.83 -3.62
CA SER A 41 -9.44 17.50 -4.96
C SER A 41 -9.84 16.03 -5.05
N LEU A 42 -9.01 15.10 -4.55
CA LEU A 42 -9.34 13.68 -4.53
C LEU A 42 -10.58 13.38 -3.66
N GLU A 43 -10.76 14.10 -2.55
CA GLU A 43 -11.97 14.00 -1.72
C GLU A 43 -13.22 14.50 -2.47
N ALA A 44 -13.11 15.63 -3.18
CA ALA A 44 -14.22 16.23 -3.92
C ALA A 44 -14.65 15.40 -5.15
N GLU A 45 -13.71 14.71 -5.79
CA GLU A 45 -13.93 13.88 -6.98
C GLU A 45 -14.38 12.44 -6.65
N SER A 46 -14.66 12.15 -5.38
CA SER A 46 -15.05 10.80 -4.92
C SER A 46 -14.03 9.71 -5.28
N HIS A 47 -12.73 10.04 -5.20
CA HIS A 47 -11.64 9.15 -5.58
C HIS A 47 -11.63 7.84 -4.76
N THR A 48 -11.33 6.73 -5.42
CA THR A 48 -11.12 5.41 -4.80
C THR A 48 -9.79 4.84 -5.28
N GLY A 49 -8.86 4.64 -4.34
CA GLY A 49 -7.49 4.22 -4.63
C GLY A 49 -6.50 4.69 -3.57
N TYR A 50 -5.29 5.06 -3.99
CA TYR A 50 -4.28 5.60 -3.10
C TYR A 50 -3.46 6.72 -3.75
N LEU A 51 -2.88 7.57 -2.90
CA LEU A 51 -1.81 8.49 -3.23
C LEU A 51 -0.52 7.94 -2.63
N SER A 52 0.49 7.67 -3.45
CA SER A 52 1.81 7.24 -2.99
C SER A 52 2.85 8.33 -3.11
N LEU A 53 3.60 8.54 -2.04
CA LEU A 53 4.84 9.29 -2.01
C LEU A 53 6.01 8.31 -1.97
N LEU A 54 6.94 8.42 -2.92
CA LEU A 54 8.18 7.68 -2.86
C LEU A 54 9.36 8.64 -2.77
N THR A 55 10.17 8.49 -1.73
CA THR A 55 11.44 9.19 -1.55
C THR A 55 12.59 8.17 -1.57
N ASP A 56 13.83 8.64 -1.50
CA ASP A 56 15.00 7.75 -1.39
C ASP A 56 15.04 7.01 -0.05
N GLN A 57 14.30 7.46 0.97
CA GLN A 57 14.41 6.98 2.35
C GLN A 57 13.08 6.49 2.93
N ALA A 58 11.97 6.72 2.24
CA ALA A 58 10.66 6.37 2.75
C ALA A 58 9.61 6.17 1.65
N GLN A 59 8.57 5.44 2.01
CA GLN A 59 7.35 5.26 1.23
C GLN A 59 6.14 5.72 2.05
N GLY A 60 5.38 6.68 1.52
CA GLY A 60 4.14 7.17 2.09
C GLY A 60 2.93 6.75 1.25
N LEU A 61 1.83 6.39 1.89
CA LEU A 61 0.58 5.99 1.25
C LEU A 61 -0.61 6.65 1.96
N VAL A 62 -1.52 7.22 1.19
CA VAL A 62 -2.81 7.71 1.69
C VAL A 62 -3.91 7.02 0.89
N PHE A 63 -4.79 6.29 1.58
CA PHE A 63 -5.85 5.51 0.98
C PHE A 63 -7.17 6.29 0.96
N PHE A 64 -7.87 6.24 -0.16
CA PHE A 64 -9.14 6.92 -0.38
C PHE A 64 -10.20 5.93 -0.82
N ARG A 65 -11.41 6.06 -0.29
CA ARG A 65 -12.59 5.32 -0.72
C ARG A 65 -13.78 6.25 -0.84
N ASP A 66 -14.32 6.35 -2.04
CA ASP A 66 -15.46 7.20 -2.39
C ASP A 66 -15.26 8.65 -1.91
N GLY A 67 -14.04 9.17 -2.09
CA GLY A 67 -13.65 10.53 -1.68
C GLY A 67 -13.41 10.70 -0.18
N ARG A 68 -13.42 9.63 0.61
CA ARG A 68 -13.08 9.66 2.04
C ARG A 68 -11.69 9.10 2.25
N ARG A 69 -10.86 9.81 3.02
CA ARG A 69 -9.61 9.23 3.52
C ARG A 69 -9.91 8.08 4.48
N VAL A 70 -9.41 6.90 4.14
CA VAL A 70 -9.60 5.68 4.92
C VAL A 70 -8.47 5.50 5.93
N GLU A 71 -7.23 5.61 5.47
CA GLU A 71 -6.04 5.41 6.31
C GLU A 71 -4.82 6.04 5.64
N ALA A 72 -3.76 6.28 6.41
CA ALA A 72 -2.46 6.66 5.89
C ALA A 72 -1.35 5.83 6.53
N VAL A 73 -0.31 5.53 5.77
CA VAL A 73 0.86 4.77 6.19
C VAL A 73 2.12 5.50 5.73
N TYR A 74 3.12 5.57 6.59
CA TYR A 74 4.44 6.07 6.21
C TYR A 74 5.51 5.12 6.75
N GLU A 75 6.32 4.58 5.84
CA GLU A 75 7.39 3.62 6.08
C GLU A 75 8.74 4.26 5.74
N GLY A 76 9.43 4.78 6.77
CA GLY A 76 10.75 5.43 6.65
C GLY A 76 11.73 4.93 7.73
N GLY A 77 11.65 3.64 8.06
CA GLY A 77 12.38 2.99 9.16
C GLY A 77 11.45 2.49 10.26
N VAL A 78 10.54 3.35 10.74
CA VAL A 78 9.41 2.95 11.60
C VAL A 78 8.12 3.21 10.84
N VAL A 79 7.21 2.23 10.86
CA VAL A 79 5.88 2.37 10.26
C VAL A 79 5.02 3.24 11.17
N SER A 80 4.56 4.37 10.64
CA SER A 80 3.57 5.25 11.28
C SER A 80 2.24 5.17 10.55
N ARG A 81 1.15 5.56 11.23
CA ARG A 81 -0.23 5.47 10.71
C ARG A 81 -1.06 6.72 10.98
N GLY A 82 -2.16 6.87 10.24
CA GLY A 82 -3.15 7.93 10.45
C GLY A 82 -2.54 9.34 10.40
N LYS A 83 -2.84 10.16 11.41
CA LYS A 83 -2.39 11.55 11.46
C LYS A 83 -0.86 11.70 11.41
N ALA A 84 -0.12 10.87 12.16
CA ALA A 84 1.34 10.93 12.17
C ALA A 84 1.95 10.61 10.79
N ALA A 85 1.37 9.64 10.08
CA ALA A 85 1.78 9.34 8.71
C ALA A 85 1.48 10.50 7.75
N LEU A 86 0.31 11.13 7.87
CA LEU A 86 -0.05 12.29 7.05
C LEU A 86 0.88 13.48 7.27
N GLU A 87 1.26 13.74 8.52
CA GLU A 87 2.22 14.81 8.86
C GLU A 87 3.60 14.53 8.26
N ALA A 88 4.09 13.28 8.34
CA ALA A 88 5.36 12.89 7.74
C ALA A 88 5.34 13.01 6.20
N ILE A 89 4.25 12.57 5.57
CA ILE A 89 4.06 12.71 4.11
C ILE A 89 4.03 14.19 3.72
N ALA A 90 3.25 15.01 4.43
CA ALA A 90 3.17 16.44 4.15
C ALA A 90 4.53 17.13 4.28
N GLN A 91 5.30 16.79 5.33
CA GLN A 91 6.64 17.34 5.55
C GLN A 91 7.61 16.99 4.41
N ASP A 92 7.58 15.76 3.90
CA ASP A 92 8.39 15.37 2.74
C ASP A 92 7.95 16.08 1.47
N VAL A 93 6.64 16.23 1.27
CA VAL A 93 6.11 16.90 0.08
C VAL A 93 6.45 18.39 0.07
N GLU A 94 6.25 19.08 1.19
CA GLU A 94 6.59 20.51 1.36
C GLU A 94 8.08 20.77 1.21
N ALA A 95 8.92 19.84 1.67
CA ALA A 95 10.35 19.89 1.45
C ALA A 95 10.77 19.53 0.00
N GLY A 96 9.81 19.22 -0.87
CA GLY A 96 10.07 18.86 -2.27
C GLY A 96 10.83 17.55 -2.44
N ARG A 97 10.74 16.64 -1.47
CA ARG A 97 11.38 15.33 -1.50
C ARG A 97 10.46 14.32 -2.18
N GLY A 98 10.99 13.57 -3.15
CA GLY A 98 10.30 12.45 -3.77
C GLY A 98 9.29 12.79 -4.87
N MET A 99 8.54 11.76 -5.24
CA MET A 99 7.54 11.78 -6.31
C MET A 99 6.19 11.31 -5.76
N LEU A 100 5.13 11.96 -6.21
CA LEU A 100 3.74 11.63 -5.89
C LEU A 100 3.08 10.95 -7.09
N ASP A 101 2.45 9.82 -6.85
CA ASP A 101 1.59 9.13 -7.82
C ASP A 101 0.19 8.96 -7.22
N ALA A 102 -0.84 9.31 -7.98
CA ALA A 102 -2.23 9.06 -7.62
C ALA A 102 -2.77 7.92 -8.49
N VAL A 103 -3.15 6.82 -7.85
CA VAL A 103 -3.55 5.58 -8.51
C VAL A 103 -4.96 5.22 -8.09
N MET A 104 -5.81 4.93 -9.07
CA MET A 104 -7.12 4.31 -8.85
C MET A 104 -6.97 2.81 -8.67
N LEU A 105 -7.68 2.26 -7.70
CA LEU A 105 -7.78 0.83 -7.49
C LEU A 105 -9.24 0.42 -7.28
N PRO A 106 -9.59 -0.85 -7.58
CA PRO A 106 -10.85 -1.42 -7.12
C PRO A 106 -11.02 -1.23 -5.61
N GLY A 107 -12.18 -0.76 -5.16
CA GLY A 107 -12.43 -0.47 -3.74
C GLY A 107 -12.17 -1.66 -2.81
N VAL A 108 -12.41 -2.88 -3.31
CA VAL A 108 -12.12 -4.12 -2.58
C VAL A 108 -10.63 -4.28 -2.23
N LEU A 109 -9.73 -3.78 -3.08
CA LEU A 109 -8.28 -3.80 -2.79
C LEU A 109 -7.93 -2.71 -1.79
N VAL A 110 -8.52 -1.52 -1.91
CA VAL A 110 -8.32 -0.40 -0.97
C VAL A 110 -8.68 -0.79 0.46
N ASP A 111 -9.67 -1.65 0.65
CA ASP A 111 -10.11 -2.11 1.98
C ASP A 111 -9.10 -3.01 2.70
N VAL A 112 -8.28 -3.73 1.95
CA VAL A 112 -7.42 -4.80 2.51
C VAL A 112 -5.96 -4.39 2.46
N LEU A 113 -5.57 -3.59 1.48
CA LEU A 113 -4.19 -3.18 1.24
C LEU A 113 -3.53 -2.47 2.44
N PRO A 114 -4.19 -1.59 3.21
CA PRO A 114 -3.59 -1.01 4.42
C PRO A 114 -3.17 -2.07 5.45
N GLY A 115 -3.87 -3.21 5.48
CA GLY A 115 -3.58 -4.35 6.33
C GLY A 115 -2.22 -4.99 6.07
N LEU A 116 -1.60 -4.72 4.92
CA LEU A 116 -0.25 -5.18 4.61
C LEU A 116 0.80 -4.59 5.58
N TRP A 117 0.63 -3.34 5.99
CA TRP A 117 1.51 -2.68 6.97
C TRP A 117 0.94 -2.74 8.38
N LEU A 118 -0.37 -2.53 8.52
CA LEU A 118 -1.01 -2.30 9.81
C LEU A 118 -1.67 -3.55 10.41
N GLY A 119 -1.77 -4.62 9.62
CA GLY A 119 -2.43 -5.85 10.02
C GLY A 119 -1.68 -6.54 11.17
N ARG A 120 -2.45 -7.20 12.03
CA ARG A 120 -1.90 -8.01 13.13
C ARG A 120 -1.16 -9.21 12.53
N PRO A 121 0.13 -9.43 12.86
CA PRO A 121 0.83 -10.62 12.40
C PRO A 121 0.20 -11.88 12.99
N LEU A 122 -0.15 -12.82 12.10
CA LEU A 122 -0.60 -14.17 12.46
C LEU A 122 0.58 -15.14 12.43
N TYR A 123 1.39 -15.04 11.38
CA TYR A 123 2.58 -15.85 11.16
C TYR A 123 3.70 -14.97 10.63
N GLN A 124 4.92 -15.17 11.12
CA GLN A 124 6.09 -14.40 10.73
C GLN A 124 7.25 -15.35 10.47
N GLU A 125 8.11 -14.98 9.52
CA GLU A 125 9.35 -15.69 9.18
C GLU A 125 9.17 -17.18 8.89
N LEU A 126 8.00 -17.58 8.36
CA LEU A 126 7.78 -18.96 7.96
C LEU A 126 8.60 -19.28 6.72
N ARG A 127 9.50 -20.26 6.79
CA ARG A 127 10.25 -20.68 5.60
C ARG A 127 9.35 -21.43 4.65
N ALA A 128 9.36 -21.06 3.37
CA ALA A 128 8.59 -21.73 2.33
C ALA A 128 8.91 -23.23 2.24
N SER A 129 10.17 -23.61 2.47
CA SER A 129 10.61 -25.01 2.52
C SER A 129 9.98 -25.85 3.65
N TRP A 130 9.36 -25.23 4.65
CA TRP A 130 8.71 -25.92 5.79
C TRP A 130 7.18 -25.95 5.67
N VAL A 131 6.61 -25.25 4.70
CA VAL A 131 5.17 -24.97 4.65
C VAL A 131 4.60 -25.42 3.31
N ASP A 132 3.56 -26.26 3.35
CA ASP A 132 2.67 -26.42 2.19
C ASP A 132 1.87 -25.13 2.00
N VAL A 133 2.32 -24.28 1.09
CA VAL A 133 1.72 -22.96 0.83
C VAL A 133 0.28 -23.07 0.35
N ASN A 134 -0.03 -24.07 -0.48
CA ASN A 134 -1.39 -24.31 -0.93
C ASN A 134 -2.27 -24.77 0.25
N GLY A 135 -1.73 -25.60 1.14
CA GLY A 135 -2.37 -25.98 2.40
C GLY A 135 -2.63 -24.79 3.32
N LEU A 136 -1.64 -23.89 3.47
CA LEU A 136 -1.78 -22.66 4.25
C LEU A 136 -2.87 -21.74 3.67
N LEU A 137 -2.88 -21.51 2.36
CA LEU A 137 -3.90 -20.70 1.70
C LEU A 137 -5.30 -21.29 1.90
N ARG A 138 -5.48 -22.60 1.70
CA ARG A 138 -6.74 -23.29 1.99
C ARG A 138 -7.17 -23.13 3.45
N PHE A 139 -6.24 -23.23 4.39
CA PHE A 139 -6.52 -23.05 5.82
C PHE A 139 -6.96 -21.62 6.15
N LEU A 140 -6.26 -20.60 5.62
CA LEU A 140 -6.61 -19.20 5.82
C LEU A 140 -7.99 -18.88 5.23
N HIS A 141 -8.27 -19.42 4.05
CA HIS A 141 -9.57 -19.34 3.39
C HIS A 141 -10.69 -19.98 4.23
N GLN A 142 -10.52 -21.22 4.71
CA GLN A 142 -11.51 -21.92 5.55
C GLN A 142 -11.84 -21.16 6.84
N ARG A 143 -10.90 -20.36 7.33
CA ARG A 143 -11.08 -19.50 8.51
C ARG A 143 -11.74 -18.15 8.20
N GLY A 144 -12.01 -17.86 6.92
CA GLY A 144 -12.51 -16.55 6.48
C GLY A 144 -11.51 -15.42 6.73
N THR A 145 -10.21 -15.72 6.72
CA THR A 145 -9.17 -14.75 7.06
C THR A 145 -9.13 -13.63 6.03
N ARG A 146 -9.30 -12.39 6.48
CA ARG A 146 -9.05 -11.19 5.67
C ARG A 146 -7.68 -10.61 6.03
N GLY A 147 -6.92 -10.15 5.05
CA GLY A 147 -5.57 -9.62 5.29
C GLY A 147 -4.62 -9.85 4.14
N SER A 148 -3.38 -10.17 4.45
CA SER A 148 -2.34 -10.34 3.44
C SER A 148 -1.38 -11.47 3.77
N LEU A 149 -0.89 -12.14 2.74
CA LEU A 149 0.26 -13.02 2.80
C LEU A 149 1.37 -12.41 1.94
N LEU A 150 2.53 -12.20 2.54
CA LEU A 150 3.71 -11.62 1.91
C LEU A 150 4.79 -12.69 1.81
N VAL A 151 5.33 -12.89 0.60
CA VAL A 151 6.44 -13.80 0.33
C VAL A 151 7.66 -12.97 -0.05
N ARG A 152 8.77 -13.14 0.65
CA ARG A 152 10.06 -12.54 0.28
C ARG A 152 10.99 -13.65 -0.19
N SER A 153 11.28 -13.69 -1.48
CA SER A 153 12.26 -14.62 -2.06
C SER A 153 13.54 -13.88 -2.45
N SER A 154 14.56 -14.63 -2.89
CA SER A 154 15.79 -14.05 -3.43
C SER A 154 15.56 -13.27 -4.75
N THR A 155 14.44 -13.51 -5.44
CA THR A 155 14.20 -12.96 -6.77
C THR A 155 13.13 -11.88 -6.82
N ALA A 156 12.16 -11.89 -5.90
CA ALA A 156 11.06 -10.93 -5.85
C ALA A 156 10.35 -10.95 -4.49
N ILE A 157 9.52 -9.94 -4.27
CA ILE A 157 8.55 -9.90 -3.17
C ILE A 157 7.16 -10.11 -3.79
N GLY A 158 6.39 -11.05 -3.25
CA GLY A 158 5.02 -11.34 -3.67
C GLY A 158 4.02 -11.02 -2.57
N VAL A 159 2.85 -10.50 -2.95
CA VAL A 159 1.76 -10.18 -2.04
C VAL A 159 0.49 -10.88 -2.52
N ILE A 160 -0.18 -11.58 -1.61
CA ILE A 160 -1.54 -12.08 -1.79
C ILE A 160 -2.43 -11.30 -0.82
N LEU A 161 -3.44 -10.62 -1.34
CA LEU A 161 -4.51 -9.97 -0.58
C LEU A 161 -5.64 -10.98 -0.40
N LEU A 162 -5.99 -11.23 0.86
CA LEU A 162 -7.02 -12.18 1.28
C LEU A 162 -8.31 -11.41 1.54
N LEU A 163 -9.34 -11.63 0.73
CA LEU A 163 -10.62 -10.91 0.83
C LEU A 163 -11.68 -11.67 1.65
N GLY A 164 -11.35 -12.84 2.18
CA GLY A 164 -12.25 -13.67 2.99
C GLY A 164 -12.79 -14.88 2.21
N SER A 165 -13.88 -14.70 1.47
CA SER A 165 -14.58 -15.79 0.77
C SER A 165 -14.11 -15.94 -0.68
N ASP A 166 -13.22 -16.91 -0.90
CA ASP A 166 -12.65 -17.43 -2.17
C ASP A 166 -11.85 -16.46 -3.07
N ASP A 167 -12.08 -15.16 -2.96
CA ASP A 167 -11.36 -14.20 -3.77
C ASP A 167 -10.04 -13.78 -3.12
N VAL A 168 -8.97 -14.01 -3.86
CA VAL A 168 -7.64 -13.50 -3.55
C VAL A 168 -7.09 -12.77 -4.77
N TRP A 169 -6.30 -11.73 -4.48
CA TRP A 169 -5.57 -10.99 -5.49
C TRP A 169 -4.09 -11.07 -5.21
N ALA A 170 -3.29 -11.34 -6.24
CA ALA A 170 -1.86 -11.48 -6.13
C ALA A 170 -1.12 -10.51 -7.04
N TYR A 171 0.01 -10.02 -6.58
CA TYR A 171 0.96 -9.23 -7.37
C TYR A 171 2.37 -9.40 -6.80
N THR A 172 3.37 -8.91 -7.53
CA THR A 172 4.79 -8.99 -7.11
C THR A 172 5.51 -7.67 -7.36
N SER A 173 6.70 -7.53 -6.79
CA SER A 173 7.60 -6.41 -7.07
C SER A 173 8.07 -6.33 -8.53
N LYS A 174 7.94 -7.43 -9.30
CA LYS A 174 8.27 -7.47 -10.74
C LYS A 174 7.05 -7.33 -11.65
N ARG A 175 5.86 -7.64 -11.14
CA ARG A 175 4.58 -7.54 -11.84
C ARG A 175 3.57 -6.98 -10.86
N THR A 176 3.39 -5.67 -10.91
CA THR A 176 2.54 -4.92 -9.97
C THR A 176 1.07 -4.96 -10.35
N ASP A 177 0.72 -5.33 -11.59
CA ASP A 177 -0.68 -5.50 -12.00
C ASP A 177 -1.34 -6.64 -11.22
N PRO A 178 -2.33 -6.36 -10.37
CA PRO A 178 -2.95 -7.37 -9.53
C PRO A 178 -3.77 -8.35 -10.38
N VAL A 179 -3.57 -9.63 -10.14
CA VAL A 179 -4.30 -10.72 -10.80
C VAL A 179 -5.15 -11.48 -9.80
N HIS A 180 -6.24 -12.07 -10.25
CA HIS A 180 -6.98 -13.04 -9.45
C HIS A 180 -6.17 -14.32 -9.27
N GLY A 181 -6.31 -14.95 -8.10
CA GLY A 181 -5.61 -16.18 -7.76
C GLY A 181 -4.30 -15.93 -7.03
N ALA A 182 -3.65 -17.02 -6.63
CA ALA A 182 -2.44 -17.00 -5.80
C ALA A 182 -1.20 -17.51 -6.54
N GLU A 183 -1.36 -18.02 -7.76
CA GLU A 183 -0.37 -18.78 -8.52
C GLU A 183 0.92 -18.00 -8.70
N LEU A 184 0.79 -16.72 -9.09
CA LEU A 184 1.92 -15.81 -9.31
C LEU A 184 2.85 -15.71 -8.09
N VAL A 185 2.29 -15.73 -6.88
CA VAL A 185 3.07 -15.62 -5.64
C VAL A 185 3.46 -16.99 -5.10
N ALA A 186 2.63 -18.01 -5.30
CA ALA A 186 2.94 -19.39 -4.93
C ALA A 186 4.19 -19.91 -5.66
N GLU A 187 4.44 -19.47 -6.91
CA GLU A 187 5.67 -19.76 -7.63
C GLU A 187 6.93 -19.27 -6.90
N LEU A 188 6.86 -18.14 -6.18
CA LEU A 188 8.00 -17.63 -5.41
C LEU A 188 8.36 -18.53 -4.22
N CYS A 189 7.43 -19.36 -3.75
CA CYS A 189 7.66 -20.30 -2.67
C CYS A 189 8.45 -21.54 -3.11
N ALA A 190 8.74 -21.70 -4.42
CA ALA A 190 9.70 -22.69 -4.90
C ALA A 190 11.14 -22.36 -4.49
N ASP A 191 11.43 -21.09 -4.15
CA ASP A 191 12.70 -20.71 -3.53
C ASP A 191 12.75 -21.23 -2.08
N PRO A 192 13.68 -22.15 -1.74
CA PRO A 192 13.75 -22.74 -0.40
C PRO A 192 14.11 -21.72 0.70
N MET A 193 14.69 -20.58 0.31
CA MET A 193 15.03 -19.48 1.21
C MET A 193 13.92 -18.45 1.34
N ALA A 194 12.82 -18.58 0.59
CA ALA A 194 11.70 -17.65 0.70
C ALA A 194 11.10 -17.67 2.11
N SER A 195 10.83 -16.48 2.64
CA SER A 195 10.11 -16.30 3.89
C SER A 195 8.68 -15.85 3.63
N ILE A 196 7.76 -16.34 4.44
CA ILE A 196 6.33 -16.08 4.36
C ILE A 196 5.92 -15.38 5.65
N GLU A 197 5.17 -14.30 5.49
CA GLU A 197 4.56 -13.53 6.55
C GLU A 197 3.06 -13.43 6.27
N VAL A 198 2.24 -13.68 7.28
CA VAL A 198 0.78 -13.58 7.17
C VAL A 198 0.28 -12.60 8.20
N ARG A 199 -0.52 -11.64 7.74
CA ARG A 199 -1.17 -10.63 8.57
C ARG A 199 -2.67 -10.72 8.38
N SER A 200 -3.41 -10.63 9.48
CA SER A 200 -4.84 -10.36 9.41
C SER A 200 -5.07 -8.86 9.32
N ALA A 201 -5.90 -8.43 8.37
CA ALA A 201 -6.37 -7.05 8.35
C ALA A 201 -7.11 -6.78 9.67
N ALA A 202 -6.78 -5.65 10.32
CA ALA A 202 -7.71 -5.09 11.28
C ALA A 202 -8.93 -4.61 10.47
N LEU A 203 -10.15 -4.90 10.93
CA LEU A 203 -11.33 -4.24 10.40
C LEU A 203 -11.09 -2.75 10.48
N LEU A 204 -10.97 -2.08 9.33
CA LEU A 204 -10.86 -0.63 9.29
C LEU A 204 -12.13 -0.09 9.98
N PRO A 205 -12.00 0.81 10.97
CA PRO A 205 -13.16 1.45 11.58
C PRO A 205 -13.90 2.19 10.46
N GLY A 206 -15.12 1.75 10.17
CA GLY A 206 -15.89 2.23 9.02
C GLY A 206 -16.47 1.14 8.13
N SER A 207 -16.21 -0.14 8.39
CA SER A 207 -16.94 -1.23 7.73
C SER A 207 -18.39 -1.38 8.22
N GLU A 208 -18.75 -0.95 9.45
CA GLU A 208 -20.16 -0.75 9.85
C GLU A 208 -20.41 0.43 10.83
N ASP A 209 -19.47 0.90 11.68
CA ASP A 209 -19.76 2.01 12.63
C ASP A 209 -18.50 2.80 13.10
N GLY A 210 -18.00 3.78 12.32
CA GLY A 210 -16.78 4.50 12.75
C GLY A 210 -16.42 5.75 11.98
N ILE A 211 -17.38 6.63 11.69
CA ILE A 211 -17.13 7.88 10.95
C ILE A 211 -17.21 9.07 11.91
N ALA A 212 -16.06 9.49 12.43
CA ALA A 212 -15.76 10.88 12.81
C ALA A 212 -14.36 10.89 13.43
N SER A 213 -13.36 11.48 12.78
CA SER A 213 -12.27 12.26 13.44
C SER A 213 -11.06 12.61 12.57
N LEU A 214 -10.96 12.20 11.30
CA LEU A 214 -9.83 12.63 10.44
C LEU A 214 -10.15 13.92 9.67
N ARG A 215 -10.46 15.01 10.38
CA ARG A 215 -10.41 16.37 9.82
C ARG A 215 -9.00 16.90 10.05
N LEU A 216 -8.21 17.04 8.99
CA LEU A 216 -6.97 17.83 9.03
C LEU A 216 -7.39 19.30 9.14
N GLU A 217 -7.41 19.86 10.35
CA GLU A 217 -7.32 21.32 10.50
C GLU A 217 -5.86 21.72 10.28
N LEU A 218 -5.48 21.85 9.01
CA LEU A 218 -4.25 22.53 8.64
C LEU A 218 -4.51 24.03 8.78
N THR A 219 -4.13 24.57 9.93
CA THR A 219 -4.15 26.02 10.16
C THR A 219 -3.26 26.70 9.12
N PRO A 220 -3.74 27.72 8.38
CA PRO A 220 -2.88 28.47 7.48
C PRO A 220 -1.80 29.18 8.32
N LEU A 221 -0.55 29.08 7.88
CA LEU A 221 0.56 29.87 8.42
C LEU A 221 0.22 31.37 8.24
N PRO A 222 0.46 32.22 9.25
CA PRO A 222 0.25 33.66 9.12
C PRO A 222 1.25 34.26 8.11
N GLU A 223 0.79 35.26 7.36
CA GLU A 223 1.55 36.04 6.37
C GLU A 223 2.78 36.74 6.95
#